data_AF-A0A832CLL9-F1
#
_entry.id   AF-A0A832CLL9-F1
#
_cell.length_a   1.000
_cell.length_b   1.000
_cell.length_c   1.000
_cell.angle_alpha   90.00
_cell.angle_beta   90.00
_cell.angle_gamma   90.00
#
_symmetry.space_group_name_H-M   'P 1'
#
loop_
_entity.id
_entity.type
_entity.pdbx_description
1 polymer ?
#
loop_
_entity_poly.entity_id
_entity_poly.type
_entity_poly.pdbx_seq_one_letter_code
_entity_poly.pdbx_strand_id
1 'polypeptide(L)'
;MEVKVTIERRDTPVSNPYFETFKVEIPETANVIMLLMEIRKNPVTVTGERVSPVSFECSCLEEVCGACTMNINGVARQACSA
;
A
#
# COMPACT_ATOMS: atom_id res chain seq x y z
N MET A 1 -10.59 -9.88 7.43
CA MET A 1 -9.59 -10.83 6.92
C MET A 1 -8.20 -10.26 7.22
N GLU A 2 -7.29 -11.08 7.76
CA GLU A 2 -5.88 -10.69 7.90
C GLU A 2 -5.15 -10.96 6.57
N VAL A 3 -4.44 -9.96 6.06
CA VAL A 3 -3.59 -10.09 4.87
C VAL A 3 -2.15 -9.69 5.20
N LYS A 4 -1.20 -10.41 4.60
CA LYS A 4 0.22 -10.07 4.65
C LYS A 4 0.61 -9.42 3.33
N VAL A 5 1.14 -8.21 3.40
CA VAL A 5 1.52 -7.42 2.22
C VAL A 5 2.96 -6.95 2.35
N THR A 6 3.70 -7.00 1.25
CA THR A 6 5.07 -6.49 1.15
C THR A 6 5.06 -5.32 0.18
N ILE A 7 5.62 -4.18 0.60
CA ILE A 7 5.63 -2.93 -0.15
C ILE A 7 7.08 -2.53 -0.40
N GLU A 8 7.41 -2.16 -1.64
CA GLU A 8 8.69 -1.51 -1.95
C GLU A 8 8.64 -0.05 -1.47
N ARG A 9 9.64 0.34 -0.69
CA ARG A 9 9.69 1.59 0.06
C ARG A 9 10.98 2.31 -0.26
N ARG A 10 10.91 3.64 -0.21
CA ARG A 10 12.05 4.52 -0.45
C ARG A 10 11.83 5.82 0.31
N ASP A 11 12.81 6.21 1.11
CA ASP A 11 12.67 7.40 1.98
C ASP A 11 12.83 8.72 1.21
N THR A 12 13.68 8.71 0.17
CA THR A 12 13.96 9.88 -0.67
C THR A 12 14.08 9.45 -2.13
N PRO A 13 13.95 10.35 -3.12
CA PRO A 13 14.10 9.99 -4.52
C PRO A 13 15.41 9.27 -4.88
N VAL A 14 16.48 9.51 -4.11
CA VAL A 14 17.85 9.02 -4.36
C VAL A 14 18.28 7.85 -3.46
N SER A 15 17.52 7.50 -2.42
CA SER A 15 17.88 6.37 -1.55
C SER A 15 17.58 5.03 -2.22
N ASN A 16 18.31 3.99 -1.84
CA ASN A 16 18.03 2.64 -2.33
C ASN A 16 16.62 2.19 -1.90
N PRO A 17 15.87 1.50 -2.78
CA PRO A 17 14.61 0.90 -2.39
C PRO A 17 14.85 -0.26 -1.41
N TYR A 18 13.90 -0.49 -0.53
CA TYR A 18 13.86 -1.60 0.41
C TYR A 18 12.44 -2.16 0.50
N PHE A 19 12.28 -3.35 1.07
CA PHE A 19 10.97 -3.95 1.26
C PHE A 19 10.57 -3.92 2.73
N GLU A 20 9.34 -3.46 2.99
CA GLU A 20 8.69 -3.58 4.29
C GLU A 20 7.48 -4.47 4.19
N THR A 21 7.24 -5.26 5.24
CA THR A 21 6.11 -6.18 5.29
C THR A 21 5.19 -5.82 6.45
N PHE A 22 3.89 -5.81 6.16
CA PHE A 22 2.83 -5.48 7.10
C PHE A 22 1.83 -6.63 7.18
N LYS A 23 1.20 -6.77 8.35
CA LYS A 23 -0.03 -7.55 8.55
C LYS A 23 -1.16 -6.58 8.79
N VAL A 24 -2.25 -6.71 8.05
CA VAL A 24 -3.34 -5.74 8.05
C VAL A 24 -4.66 -6.48 8.10
N GLU A 25 -5.55 -6.04 8.99
CA GLU A 25 -6.94 -6.52 9.02
C GLU A 25 -7.81 -5.61 8.15
N ILE A 26 -8.44 -6.18 7.13
CA ILE A 26 -9.32 -5.45 6.21
C ILE A 26 -10.61 -6.25 5.91
N PRO A 27 -11.71 -5.58 5.53
CA PRO A 27 -12.89 -6.25 4.98
C PRO A 27 -12.55 -7.04 3.70
N GLU A 28 -13.34 -8.07 3.39
CA GLU A 28 -13.15 -8.83 2.13
C GLU A 28 -13.44 -8.02 0.86
N THR A 29 -14.21 -6.94 1.00
CA THR A 29 -14.53 -6.00 -0.08
C THR A 29 -13.49 -4.88 -0.24
N ALA A 30 -12.42 -4.89 0.55
CA ALA A 30 -11.40 -3.87 0.51
C ALA A 30 -10.55 -3.98 -0.75
N ASN A 31 -10.26 -2.84 -1.36
CA ASN A 31 -9.26 -2.70 -2.42
C ASN A 31 -7.87 -2.36 -1.83
N VAL A 32 -6.86 -2.31 -2.70
CA VAL A 32 -5.49 -1.97 -2.29
C VAL A 32 -5.36 -0.57 -1.70
N ILE A 33 -6.17 0.41 -2.14
CA ILE A 33 -6.18 1.75 -1.50
C ILE A 33 -6.61 1.66 -0.03
N MET A 34 -7.66 0.91 0.28
CA MET A 34 -8.13 0.74 1.67
C MET A 34 -7.06 0.05 2.53
N LEU A 35 -6.39 -0.97 1.98
CA LEU A 35 -5.25 -1.63 2.64
C LEU A 35 -4.13 -0.63 2.95
N LEU A 36 -3.73 0.21 2.00
CA LEU A 36 -2.67 1.20 2.20
C LEU A 36 -3.10 2.30 3.20
N MET A 37 -4.38 2.69 3.20
CA MET A 37 -4.93 3.60 4.20
C MET A 37 -4.88 3.01 5.60
N GLU A 38 -5.15 1.72 5.77
CA GLU A 38 -5.13 1.07 7.08
C GLU A 38 -3.69 0.99 7.63
N ILE A 39 -2.72 0.67 6.78
CA ILE A 39 -1.29 0.78 7.13
C ILE A 39 -0.94 2.23 7.52
N ARG A 40 -1.43 3.22 6.78
CA ARG A 40 -1.16 4.64 7.08
C ARG A 40 -1.69 5.06 8.45
N LYS A 41 -2.83 4.53 8.91
CA LYS A 41 -3.38 4.81 10.24
C LYS A 41 -2.54 4.19 11.37
N ASN A 42 -2.02 2.99 11.17
CA ASN A 42 -1.18 2.30 12.14
C ASN A 42 0.05 1.64 11.47
N PRO A 43 1.10 2.42 11.15
CA PRO A 43 2.25 1.93 10.38
C PRO A 43 3.19 1.11 11.27
N VAL A 44 2.82 -0.15 11.48
CA VAL A 44 3.58 -1.12 12.27
C VAL A 44 3.87 -2.34 11.42
N THR A 45 5.15 -2.69 11.27
CA THR A 45 5.59 -3.82 10.46
C THR A 45 5.29 -5.15 11.16
N VAL A 46 5.47 -6.26 10.45
CA VAL A 46 5.32 -7.61 11.04
C VAL A 46 6.29 -7.92 12.18
N THR A 47 7.37 -7.15 12.33
CA THR A 47 8.33 -7.28 13.44
C THR A 47 7.92 -6.45 14.67
N GLY A 48 6.84 -5.67 14.58
CA GLY A 48 6.39 -4.77 15.65
C GLY A 48 7.06 -3.40 15.63
N GLU A 49 7.85 -3.09 14.61
CA GLU A 49 8.50 -1.79 14.47
C GLU A 49 7.52 -0.74 13.93
N ARG A 50 7.44 0.41 14.60
CA ARG A 50 6.66 1.56 14.11
C ARG A 50 7.49 2.35 13.12
N VAL A 51 6.97 2.51 11.91
CA VAL A 51 7.67 3.12 10.77
C VAL A 51 6.92 4.35 10.26
N SER A 52 7.51 5.05 9.29
CA SER A 52 6.83 6.17 8.64
C SER A 52 5.60 5.68 7.85
N PRO A 53 4.51 6.45 7.76
CA PRO A 53 3.34 6.02 7.02
C PRO A 53 3.64 5.78 5.52
N VAL A 54 2.84 4.91 4.89
CA VAL A 54 2.98 4.65 3.45
C VAL A 54 2.54 5.85 2.61
N SER A 55 3.41 6.25 1.68
CA SER A 55 3.13 7.27 0.67
C SER A 55 2.60 6.60 -0.59
N PHE A 56 1.49 7.13 -1.13
CA PHE A 56 0.86 6.68 -2.36
C PHE A 56 -0.04 7.79 -2.90
N GLU A 57 -0.27 7.79 -4.21
CA GLU A 57 -1.18 8.71 -4.88
C GLU A 57 -2.54 8.05 -5.14
N CYS A 58 -3.60 8.83 -4.97
CA CYS A 58 -4.96 8.46 -5.35
C CYS A 58 -5.81 9.72 -5.50
N SER A 59 -6.80 9.68 -6.39
CA SER A 59 -7.72 10.82 -6.59
C SER A 59 -9.17 10.37 -6.78
N CYS A 60 -9.54 9.84 -7.95
CA CYS A 60 -10.96 9.57 -8.27
C CYS A 60 -11.55 8.36 -7.55
N LEU A 61 -10.73 7.37 -7.16
CA LEU A 61 -11.15 6.09 -6.57
C LEU A 61 -12.09 5.21 -7.43
N GLU A 62 -12.36 5.61 -8.67
CA GLU A 62 -13.31 4.94 -9.57
C GLU A 62 -12.67 4.50 -10.91
N GLU A 63 -11.36 4.22 -10.94
CA GLU A 63 -10.62 3.73 -12.13
C GLU A 63 -10.54 4.71 -13.34
N VAL A 64 -10.82 6.01 -13.12
CA VAL A 64 -10.84 7.02 -14.20
C VAL A 64 -9.50 7.75 -14.39
N CYS A 65 -8.90 8.24 -13.31
CA CYS A 65 -7.80 9.21 -13.39
C CYS A 65 -6.40 8.59 -13.56
N GLY A 66 -6.23 7.30 -13.25
CA GLY A 66 -4.94 6.62 -13.31
C GLY A 66 -3.94 6.98 -12.18
N ALA A 67 -4.24 7.94 -11.30
CA ALA A 67 -3.31 8.40 -10.24
C ALA A 67 -2.86 7.29 -9.26
N CYS A 68 -3.67 6.24 -9.09
CA CYS A 68 -3.34 5.12 -8.21
C CYS A 68 -2.79 3.89 -8.95
N THR A 69 -2.29 4.06 -10.18
CA THR A 69 -1.68 2.96 -10.94
C THR A 69 -0.37 2.56 -10.29
N MET A 70 -0.24 1.28 -9.97
CA MET A 70 0.98 0.72 -9.37
C MET A 70 1.15 -0.75 -9.78
N ASN A 71 2.33 -1.30 -9.53
CA ASN A 71 2.58 -2.72 -9.73
C ASN A 71 2.04 -3.51 -8.52
N ILE A 72 1.03 -4.34 -8.77
CA ILE A 72 0.38 -5.17 -7.75
C ILE A 72 0.57 -6.63 -8.18
N ASN A 73 1.36 -7.39 -7.42
CA ASN A 73 1.70 -8.79 -7.70
C ASN A 73 2.25 -9.04 -9.12
N GLY A 74 3.09 -8.13 -9.62
CA GLY A 74 3.72 -8.24 -10.94
C GLY A 74 2.90 -7.64 -12.08
N VAL A 75 1.69 -7.13 -11.82
CA VAL A 75 0.79 -6.57 -12.83
C VAL A 75 0.56 -5.09 -12.55
N ALA A 76 0.80 -4.23 -13.54
CA ALA A 76 0.42 -2.82 -13.48
C ALA A 76 -1.10 -2.69 -13.58
N ARG A 77 -1.74 -2.18 -12.52
CA ARG A 77 -3.19 -1.92 -12.46
C ARG A 77 -3.53 -0.81 -11.47
N GLN A 78 -4.76 -0.31 -11.51
CA GLN A 78 -5.22 0.76 -10.61
C GLN A 78 -5.58 0.19 -9.23
N ALA A 79 -4.96 0.71 -8.17
CA ALA A 79 -5.17 0.21 -6.80
C ALA A 79 -6.60 0.39 -6.27
N CYS A 80 -7.38 1.31 -6.84
CA CYS A 80 -8.77 1.54 -6.42
C CYS A 80 -9.75 0.46 -6.89
N SER A 81 -9.37 -0.38 -7.84
CA SER A 81 -10.16 -1.54 -8.30
C SER A 81 -9.40 -2.87 -8.17
N ALA A 82 -8.26 -2.84 -7.46
CA ALA A 82 -7.41 -3.99 -7.20
C ALA A 82 -7.69 -4.67 -5.87
#